data_AF-A0A818D5G8-F1
#
_entry.id   AF-A0A818D5G8-F1
#
_cell.length_a   1.000
_cell.length_b   1.000
_cell.length_c   1.000
_cell.angle_alpha   90.00
_cell.angle_beta   90.00
_cell.angle_gamma   90.00
#
_symmetry.space_group_name_H-M   'P 1'
#
loop_
_entity.id
_entity.type
_entity.pdbx_description
1 polymer ?
#
loop_
_entity_poly.entity_id
_entity_poly.type
_entity_poly.pdbx_seq_one_letter_code
_entity_poly.pdbx_strand_id
1 'polypeptide(L)'
;MECTKQYTAVKIAPRYHNAPIIHVLDASKSVVVCGNLPNGYLEEIAEEYNEIRDGYYANLKQIRTIPMNDARKERWISENENFNITKPTFSGTEIFNNIDVEKIN
;
A
#
# COMPACT_ATOMS: atom_id res chain seq x y z
N MET A 1 -4.88 2.27 -2.16
CA MET A 1 -4.40 0.96 -1.70
C MET A 1 -3.93 0.23 -2.94
N GLU A 2 -2.64 0.29 -3.22
CA GLU A 2 -2.06 -0.42 -4.35
C GLU A 2 -2.02 -1.92 -4.02
N CYS A 3 -2.42 -2.76 -4.95
CA CYS A 3 -2.30 -4.21 -4.78
C CYS A 3 -0.81 -4.55 -4.90
N THR A 4 -0.17 -4.90 -3.77
CA THR A 4 1.25 -5.27 -3.75
C THR A 4 1.41 -6.79 -3.70
N LYS A 5 2.54 -7.29 -4.19
CA LYS A 5 2.88 -8.72 -4.11
C LYS A 5 2.80 -9.24 -2.68
N GLN A 6 3.28 -8.45 -1.71
CA GLN A 6 3.22 -8.79 -0.28
C GLN A 6 1.79 -8.89 0.25
N TYR A 7 0.91 -7.95 -0.11
CA TYR A 7 -0.51 -8.02 0.29
C TYR A 7 -1.17 -9.27 -0.30
N THR A 8 -0.90 -9.57 -1.56
CA THR A 8 -1.40 -10.76 -2.25
C THR A 8 -0.94 -12.04 -1.56
N ALA A 9 0.36 -12.18 -1.28
CA ALA A 9 0.94 -13.37 -0.63
C ALA A 9 0.42 -13.60 0.80
N VAL A 10 0.21 -12.52 1.57
CA VAL A 10 -0.16 -12.61 3.00
C VAL A 10 -1.67 -12.66 3.21
N LYS A 11 -2.46 -11.93 2.42
CA LYS A 11 -3.90 -11.74 2.67
C LYS A 11 -4.82 -12.38 1.64
N ILE A 12 -4.40 -12.46 0.38
CA ILE A 12 -5.26 -12.96 -0.71
C ILE A 12 -5.01 -14.46 -0.95
N ALA A 13 -3.79 -14.84 -1.32
CA ALA A 13 -3.44 -16.21 -1.70
C ALA A 13 -3.87 -17.29 -0.69
N PRO A 14 -3.72 -17.11 0.64
CA PRO A 14 -4.14 -18.12 1.62
C PRO A 14 -5.65 -18.39 1.67
N ARG A 15 -6.48 -17.52 1.06
CA ARG A 15 -7.95 -17.66 1.05
C ARG A 15 -8.48 -18.40 -0.18
N TYR A 16 -7.62 -18.71 -1.16
CA TYR A 16 -8.00 -19.38 -2.40
C TYR A 16 -7.22 -20.69 -2.53
N HIS A 17 -7.86 -21.79 -2.12
CA HIS A 17 -7.25 -23.13 -2.14
C HIS A 17 -7.37 -23.85 -3.50
N ASN A 18 -8.38 -23.47 -4.30
CA ASN A 18 -8.73 -24.19 -5.53
C ASN A 18 -8.20 -23.49 -6.80
N ALA A 19 -7.47 -22.39 -6.66
CA ALA A 19 -6.98 -21.62 -7.79
C ALA A 19 -5.67 -20.91 -7.44
N PRO A 20 -4.70 -20.85 -8.38
CA PRO A 20 -3.47 -20.09 -8.19
C PRO A 20 -3.78 -18.59 -8.23
N ILE A 21 -3.14 -17.84 -7.32
CA ILE A 21 -3.22 -16.37 -7.27
C ILE A 21 -1.85 -15.82 -7.66
N ILE A 22 -1.82 -14.96 -8.68
CA ILE A 22 -0.59 -14.35 -9.19
C ILE A 22 -0.76 -12.84 -9.21
N HIS A 23 0.15 -12.14 -8.54
CA HIS A 23 0.29 -10.69 -8.58
C HIS A 23 1.18 -10.27 -9.75
N VAL A 24 0.73 -9.28 -10.51
CA VAL A 24 1.49 -8.68 -11.62
C VAL A 24 1.50 -7.16 -11.47
N LEU A 25 2.67 -6.54 -11.68
CA LEU A 25 2.90 -5.10 -11.48
C LEU A 25 2.29 -4.24 -12.59
N ASP A 26 2.35 -4.69 -13.84
CA ASP A 26 1.88 -3.95 -15.00
C ASP A 26 1.36 -4.90 -16.09
N ALA A 27 0.65 -4.35 -17.07
CA ALA A 27 0.07 -5.12 -18.17
C ALA A 27 1.11 -5.84 -19.04
N SER A 28 2.31 -5.28 -19.18
CA SER A 28 3.37 -5.87 -20.02
C SER A 28 3.88 -7.18 -19.45
N LYS A 29 3.94 -7.29 -18.13
CA LYS A 29 4.38 -8.48 -17.40
C LYS A 29 3.32 -9.58 -17.38
N SER A 30 2.03 -9.24 -17.52
CA SER A 30 0.93 -10.22 -17.50
C SER A 30 1.04 -11.23 -18.63
N VAL A 31 1.47 -10.79 -19.82
CA VAL A 31 1.59 -11.66 -21.00
C VAL A 31 2.67 -12.72 -20.79
N VAL A 32 3.81 -12.32 -20.22
CA VAL A 32 4.93 -13.23 -19.92
C VAL A 32 4.52 -14.25 -18.85
N VAL A 33 3.83 -13.79 -17.81
CA VAL A 33 3.29 -14.65 -16.74
C VAL A 33 2.35 -15.70 -17.33
N CYS A 34 1.39 -15.28 -18.16
CA CYS A 34 0.46 -16.20 -18.83
C CYS A 34 1.18 -17.25 -19.69
N GLY A 35 2.26 -16.86 -20.38
CA GLY A 35 3.06 -17.79 -21.19
C GLY A 35 3.86 -18.82 -20.37
N ASN A 36 4.24 -18.48 -19.14
CA ASN A 36 5.06 -19.35 -18.28
C ASN A 36 4.25 -20.30 -17.39
N LEU A 37 2.92 -20.12 -17.26
CA LEU A 37 2.05 -20.99 -16.45
C LEU A 37 2.28 -22.51 -16.64
N PRO A 38 2.46 -23.08 -17.85
CA PRO A 38 2.65 -24.51 -18.02
C PRO A 38 4.03 -25.04 -17.57
N ASN A 39 5.00 -24.16 -17.30
CA ASN A 39 6.41 -24.53 -17.08
C ASN A 39 6.81 -24.62 -15.60
N GLY A 40 5.93 -25.09 -14.72
CA GLY A 40 6.23 -25.17 -13.27
C GLY A 40 6.21 -23.83 -12.53
N TYR A 41 5.85 -22.74 -13.21
CA TYR A 41 5.80 -21.38 -12.66
C TYR A 41 4.89 -21.24 -11.42
N LEU A 42 3.88 -22.12 -11.29
CA LEU A 42 2.99 -22.12 -10.13
C LEU A 42 3.70 -22.55 -8.84
N GLU A 43 4.63 -23.50 -8.93
CA GLU A 43 5.41 -23.96 -7.78
C GLU A 43 6.39 -22.87 -7.33
N GLU A 44 7.07 -22.24 -8.29
CA GLU A 44 7.96 -21.09 -8.04
C GLU A 44 7.23 -19.94 -7.33
N ILE A 45 6.04 -19.56 -7.80
CA ILE A 45 5.23 -18.51 -7.17
C ILE A 45 4.75 -18.93 -5.78
N ALA A 46 4.40 -20.20 -5.59
CA ALA A 46 3.97 -20.70 -4.29
C ALA A 46 5.11 -20.63 -3.26
N GLU A 47 6.33 -21.01 -3.66
CA GLU A 47 7.54 -20.88 -2.86
C GLU A 47 7.86 -19.42 -2.54
N GLU A 48 7.86 -18.54 -3.55
CA GLU A 48 8.08 -17.10 -3.37
C GLU A 48 7.07 -16.50 -2.36
N TYR A 49 5.80 -16.89 -2.45
CA TYR A 49 4.76 -16.40 -1.54
C TYR A 49 4.92 -16.93 -0.12
N ASN A 50 5.47 -18.13 0.05
CA ASN A 50 5.81 -18.66 1.37
C ASN A 50 6.95 -17.85 2.01
N GLU A 51 8.02 -17.60 1.26
CA GLU A 51 9.14 -16.78 1.74
C GLU A 51 8.72 -15.36 2.15
N ILE A 52 7.91 -14.70 1.32
CA ILE A 52 7.37 -13.37 1.61
C ILE A 52 6.53 -13.38 2.90
N ARG A 53 5.75 -14.44 3.09
CA ARG A 53 4.87 -14.58 4.25
C ARG A 53 5.67 -14.82 5.53
N ASP A 54 6.69 -15.67 5.47
CA ASP A 54 7.58 -15.95 6.59
C ASP A 54 8.38 -14.70 6.99
N GLY A 55 8.91 -13.97 6.00
CA GLY A 55 9.57 -12.69 6.21
C GLY A 55 8.63 -11.65 6.84
N TYR A 56 7.39 -11.57 6.37
CA TYR A 56 6.38 -10.67 6.97
C TYR A 56 6.10 -10.98 8.43
N TYR A 57 5.92 -12.26 8.79
CA TYR A 57 5.67 -12.66 10.17
C TYR A 57 6.90 -12.51 11.07
N ALA A 58 8.10 -12.72 10.54
CA ALA A 58 9.34 -12.42 11.26
C ALA A 58 9.45 -10.92 11.59
N ASN A 59 9.13 -10.05 10.63
CA ASN A 59 9.16 -8.60 10.82
C ASN A 59 8.10 -8.08 11.81
N LEU A 60 6.90 -8.68 11.84
CA LEU A 60 5.86 -8.32 12.81
C LEU A 60 6.35 -8.45 14.27
N LYS A 61 7.21 -9.44 14.55
CA LYS A 61 7.79 -9.64 15.89
C LYS A 61 8.78 -8.54 16.30
N GLN A 62 9.31 -7.78 15.33
CA GLN A 62 10.29 -6.72 15.56
C GLN A 62 9.65 -5.35 15.72
N ILE A 63 8.35 -5.19 15.39
CA ILE A 63 7.67 -3.90 15.51
C ILE A 63 7.49 -3.55 16.99
N ARG A 64 8.19 -2.51 17.43
CA ARG A 64 8.02 -1.95 18.77
C ARG A 64 6.76 -1.07 18.77
N THR A 65 5.73 -1.52 19.46
CA THR A 65 4.49 -0.75 19.66
C THR A 65 4.46 -0.17 21.07
N ILE A 66 4.00 1.07 21.20
CA ILE A 66 3.71 1.70 22.50
C ILE A 66 2.20 1.75 22.74
N PRO A 67 1.73 1.73 24.00
CA PRO A 67 0.32 1.93 24.31
C PRO A 67 -0.19 3.26 23.77
N MET A 68 -1.46 3.30 23.34
CA MET A 68 -2.10 4.51 22.79
C MET A 68 -1.98 5.73 23.72
N ASN A 69 -2.07 5.51 25.04
CA ASN A 69 -1.96 6.58 26.01
C ASN A 69 -0.55 7.19 26.04
N ASP A 70 0.49 6.39 25.86
CA ASP A 70 1.88 6.87 25.85
C ASP A 70 2.20 7.55 24.52
N ALA A 71 1.71 7.01 23.39
CA ALA A 71 1.81 7.69 22.10
C ALA A 71 1.17 9.08 22.10
N ARG A 72 0.06 9.26 22.82
CA ARG A 72 -0.61 10.56 22.97
C ARG A 72 0.16 11.54 23.84
N LYS A 73 0.95 11.06 24.82
CA LYS A 73 1.82 11.92 25.64
C LYS A 73 2.99 12.43 24.81
N GLU A 74 3.59 11.57 24.00
CA GLU A 74 4.66 11.89 23.04
C GLU A 74 4.14 12.56 21.75
N ARG A 75 2.94 13.15 21.78
CA ARG A 75 2.42 13.87 20.62
C ARG A 75 3.34 15.04 20.31
N TRP A 76 3.47 15.37 19.03
CA TRP A 76 4.13 16.61 18.66
C TRP A 76 3.38 17.80 19.26
N ILE A 77 4.09 18.59 20.06
CA ILE A 77 3.61 19.84 20.63
C ILE A 77 4.28 20.95 19.82
N SER A 78 3.48 21.75 19.12
CA SER A 78 4.00 22.95 18.48
C SER A 78 4.42 23.93 19.57
N GLU A 79 5.69 24.36 19.57
CA GLU A 79 6.27 25.30 20.56
C GLU A 79 5.69 26.72 20.46
N ASN A 80 4.78 26.96 19.52
CA ASN A 80 4.41 28.29 19.08
C ASN A 80 2.95 28.56 19.44
N GLU A 81 2.70 28.87 20.72
CA GLU A 81 1.39 29.33 21.21
C GLU A 81 0.89 30.57 20.43
N ASN A 82 1.81 31.33 19.84
CA ASN A 82 1.56 32.51 19.02
C ASN A 82 1.77 32.27 17.51
N PHE A 83 1.62 31.03 17.02
CA PHE A 83 1.64 30.78 15.59
C PHE A 83 0.47 31.50 14.92
N ASN A 84 0.78 32.52 14.11
CA ASN A 84 -0.22 33.21 13.30
C ASN A 84 -0.70 32.26 12.19
N ILE A 85 -1.77 31.51 12.47
CA ILE A 85 -2.44 30.68 11.49
C ILE A 85 -2.97 31.61 10.39
N THR A 86 -2.39 31.50 9.19
CA THR A 86 -2.85 32.27 8.04
C THR A 86 -4.29 31.88 7.72
N LYS A 87 -5.22 32.84 7.85
CA LYS A 87 -6.62 32.59 7.49
C LYS A 87 -6.68 32.29 5.99
N PRO A 88 -7.39 31.23 5.56
CA PRO A 88 -7.60 30.98 4.14
C PRO A 88 -8.39 32.15 3.52
N THR A 89 -8.14 32.42 2.24
CA THR A 89 -8.82 33.48 1.47
C THR A 89 -10.31 33.22 1.31
N PHE A 90 -10.72 31.95 1.28
CA PHE A 90 -12.10 31.52 1.17
C PHE A 90 -12.37 30.35 2.13
N SER A 91 -13.59 30.26 2.65
CA SER A 91 -14.06 29.16 3.49
C SER A 91 -15.31 28.56 2.87
N GLY A 92 -15.31 27.24 2.66
CA GLY A 92 -16.39 26.53 1.98
C GLY A 92 -15.89 25.86 0.70
N THR A 93 -16.81 25.46 -0.17
CA THR A 93 -16.47 24.80 -1.44
C THR A 93 -16.49 25.83 -2.57
N GLU A 94 -15.38 25.94 -3.30
CA GLU A 94 -15.28 26.73 -4.53
C GLU A 94 -15.32 25.77 -5.73
N ILE A 95 -16.20 26.03 -6.70
CA ILE A 95 -16.38 25.18 -7.88
C ILE A 95 -15.65 25.82 -9.06
N PHE A 96 -14.63 25.13 -9.58
CA PHE A 96 -13.96 25.50 -10.81
C PHE A 96 -14.62 24.80 -12.00
N ASN A 97 -15.60 25.47 -12.62
CA ASN A 97 -16.38 24.90 -13.73
C ASN A 97 -15.60 24.75 -15.04
N ASN A 98 -14.52 25.52 -15.22
CA ASN A 98 -13.76 25.52 -16.47
C ASN A 98 -12.29 25.81 -16.19
N ILE A 99 -11.51 24.74 -16.04
CA ILE A 99 -10.05 24.82 -15.93
C ILE A 99 -9.50 24.56 -17.33
N ASP A 100 -8.78 25.54 -17.87
CA ASP A 100 -8.13 25.46 -19.16
C ASP A 100 -7.04 24.38 -19.14
N VAL A 101 -7.13 23.41 -20.05
CA VAL A 101 -6.18 22.28 -20.15
C VAL A 101 -4.78 22.77 -20.47
N GLU A 102 -4.64 23.86 -21.22
CA GLU A 102 -3.32 24.44 -21.55
C GLU A 102 -2.61 25.00 -20.31
N LYS A 103 -3.34 25.34 -19.24
CA LYS A 103 -2.78 25.85 -17.99
C LYS A 103 -2.40 24.76 -16.97
N ILE A 104 -2.70 23.49 -17.26
CA ILE A 104 -2.41 22.34 -16.39
C ILE A 104 -1.09 21.64 -16.79
N ASN A 105 -0.38 22.15 -17.81
CA ASN A 105 0.91 21.61 -18.25
C ASN A 105 2.11 22.20 -17.49
#